data_AF-A0A820YXL2-F1
#
_entry.id   AF-A0A820YXL2-F1
#
_cell.length_a   1.000
_cell.length_b   1.000
_cell.length_c   1.000
_cell.angle_alpha   90.00
_cell.angle_beta   90.00
_cell.angle_gamma   90.00
#
_symmetry.space_group_name_H-M   'P 1'
#
loop_
_entity.id
_entity.type
_entity.pdbx_description
1 polymer ?
#
loop_
_entity_poly.entity_id
_entity_poly.type
_entity_poly.pdbx_seq_one_letter_code
_entity_poly.pdbx_strand_id
1 'polypeptide(L)'
;AANARKEHTQAQLYTPVHNVTLNEYPDALSDINKKLDQIINKMEQITNEQTNINASITKAFRLINSWQKDFASLKEFIIDKVCPYIFNLGEAFLGAKKQTEQEKLRPFFMKFKQQYEEIVELHDIKQNEKPILSRSTSNESIST
;
A
#
# COMPACT_ATOMS: atom_id res chain seq x y z
N ALA A 1 -57.53 -46.02 37.24
CA ALA A 1 -56.94 -44.94 36.44
C ALA A 1 -57.19 -43.62 37.17
N ALA A 2 -56.18 -42.75 37.15
CA ALA A 2 -56.15 -41.38 37.68
C ALA A 2 -57.41 -40.57 37.29
N ASN A 3 -57.86 -39.54 38.01
CA ASN A 3 -57.06 -38.37 38.38
C ASN A 3 -57.66 -37.60 39.57
N ALA A 4 -56.76 -37.05 40.38
CA ALA A 4 -57.04 -36.36 41.63
C ALA A 4 -57.68 -34.99 41.41
N ARG A 5 -58.81 -34.78 42.10
CA ARG A 5 -59.39 -33.47 42.37
C ARG A 5 -58.71 -32.96 43.64
N LYS A 6 -57.86 -31.93 43.54
CA LYS A 6 -57.44 -31.13 44.69
C LYS A 6 -57.62 -29.65 44.37
N GLU A 7 -58.42 -29.05 45.24
CA GLU A 7 -58.79 -27.66 45.28
C GLU A 7 -57.60 -26.76 45.61
N HIS A 8 -57.79 -25.50 45.23
CA HIS A 8 -57.07 -24.30 45.64
C HIS A 8 -56.34 -24.37 46.99
N THR A 9 -55.06 -24.01 47.00
CA THR A 9 -54.54 -23.00 47.94
C THR A 9 -53.41 -22.23 47.29
N GLN A 10 -53.46 -20.90 47.45
CA GLN A 10 -52.54 -19.88 46.95
C GLN A 10 -51.06 -20.18 47.26
N ALA A 11 -50.20 -19.95 46.28
CA ALA A 11 -48.88 -19.37 46.52
C ALA A 11 -48.70 -18.22 45.51
N GLN A 12 -48.58 -17.03 46.09
CA GLN A 12 -48.35 -15.76 45.41
C GLN A 12 -47.09 -15.83 44.54
N LEU A 13 -47.21 -15.48 43.27
CA LEU A 13 -46.18 -14.73 42.57
C LEU A 13 -46.89 -13.64 41.76
N TYR A 14 -47.32 -12.60 42.46
CA TYR A 14 -47.45 -11.29 41.86
C TYR A 14 -46.02 -10.80 41.57
N THR A 15 -45.52 -11.09 40.37
CA THR A 15 -44.56 -10.19 39.74
C THR A 15 -45.39 -9.21 38.91
N PRO A 16 -45.27 -7.90 39.15
CA PRO A 16 -46.07 -6.93 38.41
C PRO A 16 -45.70 -7.08 36.94
N VAL A 17 -46.72 -7.22 36.10
CA VAL A 17 -46.64 -6.90 34.69
C VAL A 17 -45.94 -5.55 34.63
N HIS A 18 -44.74 -5.50 34.06
CA HIS A 18 -44.12 -4.22 33.74
C HIS A 18 -45.12 -3.51 32.82
N ASN A 19 -45.83 -2.55 33.38
CA ASN A 19 -46.58 -1.55 32.66
C ASN A 19 -45.57 -0.82 31.78
N VAL A 20 -45.32 -1.35 30.59
CA VAL A 20 -44.84 -0.55 29.47
C VAL A 20 -46.00 0.38 29.18
N THR A 21 -45.94 1.57 29.76
CA THR A 21 -46.91 2.61 29.42
C THR A 21 -46.71 2.92 27.94
N LEU A 22 -47.81 2.96 27.19
CA LEU A 22 -47.83 3.17 25.73
C LEU A 22 -47.09 4.45 25.28
N ASN A 23 -46.73 5.33 26.22
CA ASN A 23 -46.01 6.58 26.03
C ASN A 23 -44.48 6.45 25.95
N GLU A 24 -43.87 5.28 26.21
CA GLU A 24 -42.40 5.09 26.11
C GLU A 24 -41.93 4.66 24.71
N TYR A 25 -42.85 4.14 23.88
CA TYR A 25 -42.57 3.74 22.49
C TYR A 25 -42.15 4.90 21.56
N PRO A 26 -42.79 6.08 21.63
CA PRO A 26 -42.38 7.25 20.87
C PRO A 26 -40.96 7.74 21.20
N ASP A 27 -40.58 7.67 22.49
CA ASP A 27 -39.27 8.12 22.96
C ASP A 27 -38.16 7.15 22.53
N ALA A 28 -38.40 5.84 22.63
CA ALA A 28 -37.46 4.83 22.12
C ALA A 28 -37.25 4.93 20.60
N LEU A 29 -38.33 5.20 19.84
CA LEU A 29 -38.25 5.41 18.39
C LEU A 29 -37.49 6.71 18.05
N SER A 30 -37.72 7.77 18.82
CA SER A 30 -37.00 9.06 18.70
C SER A 30 -35.50 8.89 18.94
N ASP A 31 -35.12 8.13 19.96
CA ASP A 31 -33.72 7.86 20.28
C ASP A 31 -33.05 6.94 19.23
N ILE A 32 -33.79 5.99 18.66
CA ILE A 32 -33.31 5.20 17.52
C ILE A 32 -33.05 6.11 16.31
N ASN A 33 -33.97 7.01 15.98
CA ASN A 33 -33.82 7.94 14.86
C ASN A 33 -32.59 8.85 15.05
N LYS A 34 -32.39 9.42 16.25
CA LYS A 34 -31.18 10.20 16.56
C LYS A 34 -29.89 9.39 16.38
N LYS A 35 -29.89 8.12 16.80
CA LYS A 35 -28.73 7.23 16.61
C LYS A 35 -28.49 6.92 15.12
N LEU A 36 -29.55 6.73 14.34
CA LEU A 36 -29.46 6.55 12.90
C LEU A 36 -28.87 7.79 12.23
N ASP A 37 -29.35 8.99 12.56
CA ASP A 37 -28.81 10.25 12.04
C ASP A 37 -27.33 10.41 12.39
N GLN A 38 -26.92 10.06 13.62
CA GLN A 38 -25.51 10.07 14.02
C GLN A 38 -24.67 9.08 13.22
N ILE A 39 -25.20 7.90 12.91
CA ILE A 39 -24.51 6.89 12.09
C ILE A 39 -24.37 7.38 10.65
N ILE A 40 -25.42 7.96 10.07
CA ILE A 40 -25.41 8.53 8.71
C ILE A 40 -24.34 9.62 8.61
N ASN A 41 -24.33 10.56 9.55
CA ASN A 41 -23.34 11.64 9.58
C ASN A 41 -21.90 11.10 9.70
N LYS A 42 -21.68 10.08 10.54
CA LYS A 42 -20.36 9.43 10.66
C LYS A 42 -19.95 8.73 9.36
N MET A 43 -20.88 8.04 8.69
CA MET A 43 -20.61 7.38 7.41
C MET A 43 -20.27 8.38 6.31
N GLU A 44 -20.95 9.52 6.26
CA GLU A 44 -20.63 10.59 5.32
C GLU A 44 -19.23 11.16 5.59
N GLN A 45 -18.90 11.43 6.86
CA GLN A 45 -17.56 11.88 7.24
C GLN A 45 -16.47 10.88 6.81
N ILE A 46 -16.65 9.59 7.14
CA ILE A 46 -15.70 8.53 6.77
C ILE A 46 -15.54 8.45 5.25
N THR A 47 -16.62 8.57 4.49
CA THR A 47 -16.59 8.54 3.02
C THR A 47 -15.78 9.72 2.45
N ASN A 48 -15.95 10.91 3.02
CA ASN A 48 -15.20 12.11 2.64
C ASN A 48 -13.70 11.96 2.97
N GLU A 49 -13.37 11.46 4.16
CA GLU A 49 -11.99 11.17 4.57
C GLU A 49 -11.35 10.12 3.66
N GLN A 50 -12.04 9.03 3.36
CA GLN A 50 -11.56 7.98 2.46
C GLN A 50 -11.28 8.53 1.05
N THR A 51 -12.14 9.40 0.54
CA THR A 51 -11.95 10.05 -0.76
C THR A 51 -10.68 10.90 -0.78
N ASN A 52 -10.44 11.67 0.28
CA ASN A 52 -9.22 12.48 0.43
C ASN A 52 -7.95 11.62 0.56
N ILE A 53 -8.02 10.52 1.30
CA ILE A 53 -6.92 9.55 1.42
C ILE A 53 -6.61 8.94 0.05
N ASN A 54 -7.63 8.48 -0.69
CA ASN A 54 -7.46 7.90 -2.03
C ASN A 54 -6.83 8.89 -3.02
N ALA A 55 -7.24 10.17 -2.98
CA ALA A 55 -6.64 11.21 -3.79
C ALA A 55 -5.15 11.43 -3.44
N SER A 56 -4.81 11.39 -2.15
CA SER A 56 -3.44 11.51 -1.66
C SER A 56 -2.56 10.33 -2.07
N ILE A 57 -3.08 9.10 -1.94
CA ILE A 57 -2.44 7.87 -2.41
C ILE A 57 -2.19 7.93 -3.92
N THR A 58 -3.16 8.38 -4.70
CA THR A 58 -3.02 8.54 -6.15
C THR A 58 -1.89 9.52 -6.50
N LYS A 59 -1.79 10.65 -5.80
CA LYS A 59 -0.69 11.60 -5.97
C LYS A 59 0.65 10.98 -5.62
N ALA A 60 0.73 10.25 -4.51
CA ALA A 60 1.96 9.56 -4.09
C ALA A 60 2.43 8.54 -5.13
N PHE A 61 1.52 7.73 -5.68
CA PHE A 61 1.85 6.77 -6.74
C PHE A 61 2.39 7.45 -8.00
N ARG A 62 1.81 8.59 -8.40
CA ARG A 62 2.34 9.36 -9.55
C ARG A 62 3.76 9.84 -9.30
N LEU A 63 4.06 10.34 -8.10
CA LEU A 63 5.41 10.78 -7.72
C LEU A 63 6.39 9.61 -7.72
N ILE A 64 6.03 8.47 -7.14
CA ILE A 64 6.85 7.25 -7.15
C ILE A 64 7.18 6.83 -8.58
N ASN A 65 6.18 6.81 -9.47
CA ASN A 65 6.39 6.45 -10.88
C ASN A 65 7.32 7.44 -11.59
N SER A 66 7.22 8.74 -11.29
CA SER A 66 8.15 9.74 -11.81
C SER A 66 9.57 9.48 -11.35
N TRP A 67 9.78 9.26 -10.04
CA TRP A 67 11.10 8.96 -9.49
C TRP A 67 11.68 7.66 -10.02
N GLN A 68 10.86 6.64 -10.24
CA GLN A 68 11.31 5.40 -10.89
C GLN A 68 11.84 5.65 -12.30
N LYS A 69 11.15 6.50 -13.07
CA LYS A 69 11.60 6.90 -14.41
C LYS A 69 12.90 7.71 -14.35
N ASP A 70 12.96 8.71 -13.47
CA ASP A 70 14.16 9.55 -13.31
C ASP A 70 15.37 8.72 -12.87
N PHE A 71 15.17 7.76 -11.96
CA PHE A 71 16.21 6.85 -11.51
C PHE A 71 16.67 5.89 -12.63
N ALA A 72 15.75 5.41 -13.47
CA ALA A 72 16.10 4.61 -14.64
C ALA A 72 16.96 5.42 -15.63
N SER A 73 16.56 6.65 -15.95
CA SER A 73 17.35 7.53 -16.83
C SER A 73 18.72 7.89 -16.24
N LEU A 74 18.80 8.13 -14.93
CA LEU A 74 20.07 8.35 -14.25
C LEU A 74 20.97 7.12 -14.32
N LYS A 75 20.40 5.93 -14.12
CA LYS A 75 21.14 4.67 -14.22
C LYS A 75 21.71 4.48 -15.63
N GLU A 76 20.90 4.67 -16.67
CA GLU A 76 21.34 4.63 -18.07
C GLU A 76 22.46 5.64 -18.33
N PHE A 77 22.34 6.88 -17.85
CA PHE A 77 23.39 7.88 -18.00
C PHE A 77 24.72 7.46 -17.34
N ILE A 78 24.67 6.91 -16.12
CA ILE A 78 25.87 6.46 -15.42
C ILE A 78 26.54 5.31 -16.19
N ILE A 79 25.77 4.31 -16.60
CA ILE A 79 26.28 3.13 -17.30
C ILE A 79 26.82 3.50 -18.69
N ASP A 80 26.08 4.29 -19.47
CA ASP A 80 26.43 4.54 -20.87
C ASP A 80 27.47 5.64 -21.05
N LYS A 81 27.57 6.58 -20.10
CA LYS A 81 28.41 7.78 -20.25
C LYS A 81 29.51 7.86 -19.21
N VAL A 82 29.16 7.79 -17.93
CA VAL A 82 30.11 8.03 -16.84
C VAL A 82 31.12 6.90 -16.73
N CYS A 83 30.65 5.65 -16.69
CA CYS A 83 31.53 4.50 -16.52
C CYS A 83 32.54 4.32 -17.67
N PRO A 84 32.13 4.36 -18.96
CA PRO A 84 33.07 4.31 -20.08
C PRO A 84 34.09 5.45 -20.05
N TYR A 85 33.66 6.66 -19.67
CA TYR A 85 34.57 7.80 -19.55
C TYR A 85 35.64 7.55 -18.48
N ILE A 86 35.24 7.10 -17.28
CA ILE A 86 36.17 6.77 -16.19
C ILE A 86 37.11 5.64 -16.61
N PHE A 87 36.60 4.62 -17.31
CA PHE A 87 37.39 3.49 -17.79
C PHE A 87 38.46 3.94 -18.79
N ASN A 88 38.06 4.73 -19.80
CA ASN A 88 38.99 5.27 -20.81
C ASN A 88 40.05 6.18 -20.17
N LEU A 89 39.66 7.00 -19.20
CA LEU A 89 40.60 7.84 -18.45
C LEU A 89 41.59 6.98 -17.66
N GLY A 90 41.09 5.92 -17.02
CA GLY A 90 41.89 4.94 -16.29
C GLY A 90 42.93 4.24 -17.15
N GLU A 91 42.52 3.74 -18.32
CA GLU A 91 43.41 3.10 -19.31
C GLU A 91 44.47 4.09 -19.81
N ALA A 92 44.09 5.34 -20.11
CA ALA A 92 45.03 6.37 -20.52
C ALA A 92 46.06 6.69 -19.43
N PHE A 93 45.64 6.81 -18.18
CA PHE A 93 46.55 7.01 -17.05
C PHE A 93 47.47 5.82 -16.85
N LEU A 94 46.96 4.59 -16.94
CA LEU A 94 47.76 3.39 -16.80
C LEU A 94 48.82 3.33 -17.90
N GLY A 95 48.43 3.57 -19.16
CA GLY A 95 49.34 3.58 -20.31
C GLY A 95 50.46 4.64 -20.22
N ALA A 96 50.22 5.74 -19.53
CA ALA A 96 51.21 6.81 -19.32
C ALA A 96 52.21 6.53 -18.17
N LYS A 97 52.01 5.47 -17.39
CA LYS A 97 52.85 5.12 -16.22
C LYS A 97 54.00 4.19 -16.58
N LYS A 98 55.04 4.18 -15.74
CA LYS A 98 56.14 3.21 -15.87
C LYS A 98 55.64 1.80 -15.54
N GLN A 99 56.24 0.78 -16.15
CA GLN A 99 55.81 -0.62 -16.02
C GLN A 99 55.65 -1.11 -14.57
N THR A 100 56.56 -0.73 -13.68
CA THR A 100 56.52 -1.08 -12.25
C THR A 100 55.34 -0.44 -11.49
N GLU A 101 54.84 0.70 -11.95
CA GLU A 101 53.65 1.36 -11.39
C GLU A 101 52.37 0.80 -12.01
N GLN A 102 52.41 0.44 -13.31
CA GLN A 102 51.32 -0.25 -13.98
C GLN A 102 51.00 -1.59 -13.30
N GLU A 103 52.02 -2.40 -13.00
CA GLU A 103 51.85 -3.70 -12.33
C GLU A 103 51.19 -3.58 -10.94
N LYS A 104 51.43 -2.47 -10.23
CA LYS A 104 50.79 -2.19 -8.93
C LYS A 104 49.34 -1.73 -9.06
N LEU A 105 49.03 -0.94 -10.09
CA LEU A 105 47.71 -0.35 -10.28
C LEU A 105 46.74 -1.25 -11.04
N ARG A 106 47.25 -2.13 -11.90
CA ARG A 106 46.46 -3.04 -12.76
C ARG A 106 45.44 -3.90 -11.99
N PRO A 107 45.76 -4.47 -10.81
CA PRO A 107 44.77 -5.23 -10.04
C PRO A 107 43.57 -4.39 -9.58
N PHE A 108 43.80 -3.11 -9.23
CA PHE A 108 42.73 -2.20 -8.82
C PHE A 108 41.80 -1.85 -9.99
N PHE A 109 42.38 -1.58 -11.17
CA PHE A 109 41.59 -1.33 -12.38
C PHE A 109 40.81 -2.56 -12.83
N MET A 110 41.39 -3.75 -12.77
CA MET A 110 40.69 -5.00 -13.09
C MET A 110 39.53 -5.27 -12.13
N LYS A 111 39.73 -5.05 -10.82
CA LYS A 111 38.65 -5.17 -9.84
C LYS A 111 37.52 -4.17 -10.10
N PHE A 112 37.85 -2.92 -10.40
CA PHE A 112 36.87 -1.90 -10.75
C PHE A 112 36.09 -2.27 -12.04
N LYS A 113 36.81 -2.76 -13.06
CA LYS A 113 36.21 -3.23 -14.31
C LYS A 113 35.23 -4.38 -14.09
N GLN A 114 35.63 -5.37 -13.30
CA GLN A 114 34.77 -6.52 -12.96
C GLN A 114 33.49 -6.06 -12.24
N GLN A 115 33.61 -5.17 -11.24
CA GLN A 115 32.44 -4.64 -10.54
C GLN A 115 31.51 -3.84 -11.47
N TYR A 116 32.08 -3.15 -12.46
CA TYR A 116 31.29 -2.48 -13.49
C TYR A 116 30.55 -3.47 -14.39
N GLU A 117 31.23 -4.50 -14.90
CA GLU A 117 30.62 -5.53 -15.76
C GLU A 117 29.47 -6.26 -15.04
N GLU A 118 29.62 -6.58 -13.76
CA GLU A 118 28.54 -7.14 -12.92
C GLU A 118 27.31 -6.22 -12.83
N ILE A 119 27.53 -4.90 -12.71
CA ILE A 119 26.43 -3.90 -12.67
C ILE A 119 25.72 -3.80 -14.02
N VAL A 120 26.46 -3.89 -15.13
CA VAL A 120 25.92 -3.84 -16.49
C VAL A 120 25.09 -5.10 -16.78
N GLU A 121 25.59 -6.29 -16.44
CA GLU A 121 24.84 -7.53 -16.63
C GLU A 121 23.51 -7.52 -15.84
N LEU A 122 23.54 -7.05 -14.59
CA LEU A 122 22.32 -6.86 -13.78
C LEU A 122 21.38 -5.79 -14.37
N HIS A 123 21.88 -4.87 -15.20
CA HIS A 123 21.05 -3.90 -15.91
C HIS A 123 20.34 -4.53 -17.11
N ASP A 124 21.07 -5.29 -17.93
CA ASP A 124 20.54 -5.92 -19.14
C ASP A 124 19.51 -7.02 -18.84
N ILE A 125 19.73 -7.78 -17.76
CA ILE A 125 18.76 -8.80 -17.31
C ILE A 125 17.42 -8.16 -16.92
N LYS A 126 17.42 -6.99 -16.27
CA LYS A 126 16.20 -6.32 -15.80
C LYS A 126 15.43 -5.58 -16.90
N GLN A 127 16.07 -5.18 -18.00
CA GLN A 127 15.38 -4.60 -19.16
C GLN A 127 14.47 -5.63 -19.87
N ASN A 128 14.74 -6.93 -19.70
CA ASN A 128 13.99 -8.02 -20.31
C ASN A 128 12.81 -8.55 -19.45
N GLU A 129 12.71 -8.15 -18.19
CA GLU A 129 11.56 -8.45 -17.34
C GLU A 129 10.52 -7.32 -17.43
N LYS A 130 9.46 -7.57 -18.20
CA LYS A 130 8.33 -6.66 -18.36
C LYS A 130 7.69 -6.36 -16.99
N PRO A 131 7.37 -5.11 -16.63
CA PRO A 131 6.78 -4.82 -15.32
C PRO A 131 5.41 -5.48 -15.19
N ILE A 132 5.26 -6.38 -14.22
CA ILE A 132 3.99 -6.99 -13.82
C ILE A 132 3.20 -5.96 -13.01
N LEU A 133 2.74 -4.88 -13.62
CA LEU A 133 1.77 -3.99 -12.98
C LEU A 133 0.93 -3.21 -14.01
N SER A 134 0.46 -3.92 -15.03
CA SER A 134 -0.74 -3.56 -15.77
C SER A 134 -1.93 -4.34 -15.22
N ARG A 135 -2.40 -3.97 -14.03
CA ARG A 135 -3.75 -4.31 -13.58
C ARG A 135 -4.46 -3.00 -13.24
N SER A 136 -4.82 -2.29 -14.30
CA SER A 136 -5.88 -1.28 -14.26
C SER A 136 -7.10 -1.94 -13.63
N THR A 137 -7.50 -1.50 -12.44
CA THR A 137 -8.82 -1.81 -11.90
C THR A 137 -9.83 -1.02 -12.71
N SER A 138 -10.29 -1.61 -13.81
CA SER A 138 -11.55 -1.24 -14.45
C SER A 138 -12.67 -1.66 -13.52
N ASN A 139 -13.13 -0.77 -12.64
CA ASN A 139 -14.45 -0.87 -12.06
C ASN A 139 -15.41 -0.17 -13.02
N GLU A 140 -15.83 -0.89 -14.06
CA GLU A 140 -17.02 -0.54 -14.81
C GLU A 140 -18.26 -0.97 -14.01
N SER A 141 -19.05 0.03 -13.63
CA SER A 141 -20.52 0.04 -13.73
C SER A 141 -21.31 -0.97 -12.87
N ILE A 142 -21.75 -0.52 -11.69
CA ILE A 142 -23.07 -0.90 -11.17
C ILE A 142 -24.03 0.20 -11.64
N SER A 143 -24.76 -0.07 -12.73
CA SER A 143 -25.93 0.72 -13.11
C SER A 143 -27.13 0.25 -12.29
N THR A 144 -27.77 1.23 -11.65
CA THR A 144 -29.19 1.36 -11.23
C THR A 144 -30.05 0.10 -11.15
#